data_AF-A0A955K3K9-F1
#
_entry.id   AF-A0A955K3K9-F1
#
_cell.length_a   1.000
_cell.length_b   1.000
_cell.length_c   1.000
_cell.angle_alpha   90.00
_cell.angle_beta   90.00
_cell.angle_gamma   90.00
#
_symmetry.space_group_name_H-M   'P 1'
#
loop_
_entity.id
_entity.type
_entity.pdbx_description
1 polymer ?
#
loop_
_entity_poly.entity_id
_entity_poly.type
_entity_poly.pdbx_seq_one_letter_code
_entity_poly.pdbx_strand_id
1 'polypeptide(L)'
;MKKLFMALVLLAIIASGLLVFLDQNGDNDDNKSNTSTNSSQTLSYAGKGLSELSKDKLNDKSITVLDVSNNNLTGSLPAEIRELTNLVEIKASNNKLTGIPAEIGQLSKLKVADFSNNDLSGLPLEIGNLSNLETLDLRGNPNISKYDISLIQPKIPNAKILTD
;
A
#
# COMPACT_ATOMS: atom_id res chain seq x y z
N MET A 1 2.65 -23.84 -37.00
CA MET A 1 1.56 -23.26 -36.19
C MET A 1 1.75 -23.44 -34.67
N LYS A 2 2.27 -24.56 -34.15
CA LYS A 2 2.48 -24.74 -32.69
C LYS A 2 3.53 -23.81 -32.04
N LYS A 3 4.60 -23.43 -32.75
CA LYS A 3 5.63 -22.53 -32.21
C LYS A 3 5.17 -21.07 -32.04
N LEU A 4 4.21 -20.62 -32.84
CA LEU A 4 3.67 -19.26 -32.75
C LEU A 4 2.63 -19.14 -31.62
N PHE A 5 1.90 -20.22 -31.32
CA PHE A 5 0.96 -20.28 -30.19
C PHE A 5 1.69 -20.30 -28.84
N MET A 6 2.84 -20.99 -28.74
CA MET A 6 3.66 -20.96 -27.51
C MET A 6 4.30 -19.60 -27.23
N ALA A 7 4.67 -18.83 -28.25
CA ALA A 7 5.20 -17.48 -28.06
C ALA A 7 4.12 -16.48 -27.58
N LEU A 8 2.86 -16.64 -28.03
CA LEU A 8 1.74 -15.80 -27.56
C LEU A 8 1.34 -16.12 -26.11
N VAL A 9 1.41 -17.39 -25.70
CA VAL A 9 1.12 -17.79 -24.32
C VAL A 9 2.23 -17.32 -23.36
N LEU A 10 3.49 -17.27 -23.81
CA LEU A 10 4.60 -16.78 -22.98
C LEU A 10 4.55 -15.25 -22.78
N LEU A 11 4.04 -14.48 -23.76
CA LEU A 11 3.82 -13.04 -23.60
C LEU A 11 2.65 -12.70 -22.67
N ALA A 12 1.66 -13.58 -22.54
CA ALA A 12 0.56 -13.42 -21.59
C ALA A 12 0.99 -13.68 -20.14
N ILE A 13 1.98 -14.54 -19.91
CA ILE A 13 2.45 -14.92 -18.56
C ILE A 13 3.35 -13.84 -17.94
N ILE A 14 4.01 -13.00 -18.75
CA ILE A 14 4.89 -11.93 -18.21
C ILE A 14 4.08 -10.71 -17.75
N ALA A 15 2.83 -10.54 -18.20
CA ALA A 15 1.95 -9.44 -17.75
C ALA A 15 1.23 -9.74 -16.41
N SER A 16 1.19 -10.99 -15.97
CA SER A 16 0.61 -11.41 -14.69
C SER A 16 1.67 -12.18 -13.92
N GLY A 17 2.46 -11.50 -13.08
CA GLY A 17 3.67 -12.01 -12.42
C GLY A 17 3.51 -13.36 -11.71
N LEU A 18 3.62 -14.45 -12.46
CA LEU A 18 3.50 -15.82 -11.98
C LEU A 18 4.80 -16.58 -12.30
N LEU A 19 5.63 -16.79 -11.28
CA LEU A 19 6.66 -17.82 -11.28
C LEU A 19 6.01 -19.11 -10.74
N VAL A 20 5.69 -20.06 -11.62
CA VAL A 20 5.28 -21.42 -11.23
C VAL A 20 6.55 -22.26 -11.07
N PHE A 21 6.85 -22.69 -9.85
CA PHE A 21 7.74 -23.83 -9.63
C PHE A 21 7.02 -25.10 -10.09
N LEU A 22 7.60 -25.82 -11.04
CA LEU A 22 7.19 -27.20 -11.31
C LEU A 22 7.98 -28.10 -10.35
N ASP A 23 7.35 -28.48 -9.23
CA ASP A 23 7.75 -29.68 -8.51
C ASP A 23 7.17 -30.89 -9.26
N GLN A 24 8.05 -31.77 -9.71
CA GLN A 24 7.71 -33.06 -10.29
C GLN A 24 7.75 -34.05 -9.15
N ASN A 25 6.60 -34.44 -8.60
CA ASN A 25 6.32 -35.80 -8.11
C ASN A 25 4.87 -35.91 -7.64
N GLY A 26 4.15 -36.90 -8.16
CA GLY A 26 2.75 -37.13 -7.87
C GLY A 26 2.52 -37.85 -6.54
N ASP A 27 1.43 -37.47 -5.87
CA ASP A 27 0.57 -38.41 -5.16
C ASP A 27 -0.86 -37.85 -5.09
N ASN A 28 -1.83 -38.72 -5.36
CA ASN A 28 -3.26 -38.45 -5.22
C ASN A 28 -3.62 -38.56 -3.74
N ASP A 29 -4.14 -37.50 -3.14
CA ASP A 29 -4.95 -37.62 -1.93
C ASP A 29 -6.01 -36.50 -1.85
N ASP A 30 -7.26 -36.94 -1.70
CA ASP A 30 -8.43 -36.10 -1.47
C ASP A 30 -8.34 -35.43 -0.08
N ASN A 31 -7.93 -34.17 -0.02
CA ASN A 31 -8.22 -33.33 1.15
C ASN A 31 -8.28 -31.84 0.81
N LYS A 32 -9.52 -31.34 0.71
CA LYS A 32 -9.99 -30.00 1.08
C LYS A 32 -8.90 -29.02 1.57
N SER A 33 -8.27 -28.32 0.63
CA SER A 33 -7.75 -26.99 0.88
C SER A 33 -8.42 -26.01 -0.06
N ASN A 34 -9.58 -25.49 0.37
CA ASN A 34 -9.97 -24.14 0.01
C ASN A 34 -8.89 -23.21 0.59
N THR A 35 -7.75 -23.13 -0.08
CA THR A 35 -6.77 -22.08 0.12
C THR A 35 -6.95 -21.14 -1.05
N SER A 36 -8.03 -20.36 -1.00
CA SER A 36 -7.96 -18.98 -1.48
C SER A 36 -6.88 -18.30 -0.64
N THR A 37 -5.61 -18.59 -0.93
CA THR A 37 -4.53 -17.70 -0.56
C THR A 37 -4.86 -16.41 -1.28
N ASN A 38 -5.41 -15.45 -0.55
CA ASN A 38 -5.41 -14.05 -0.96
C ASN A 38 -3.94 -13.71 -1.18
N SER A 39 -3.44 -13.92 -2.40
CA SER A 39 -2.10 -13.54 -2.78
C SER A 39 -2.05 -12.04 -2.57
N SER A 40 -1.27 -11.61 -1.57
CA SER A 40 -1.07 -10.19 -1.29
C SER A 40 -0.54 -9.54 -2.56
N GLN A 41 -1.38 -8.78 -3.26
CA GLN A 41 -0.96 -8.12 -4.49
C GLN A 41 -0.29 -6.81 -4.10
N THR A 42 1.04 -6.79 -4.27
CA THR A 42 1.87 -5.62 -4.03
C THR A 42 1.96 -4.78 -5.30
N LEU A 43 1.57 -3.51 -5.22
CA LEU A 43 1.87 -2.50 -6.21
C LEU A 43 3.06 -1.66 -5.72
N SER A 44 4.23 -1.82 -6.33
CA SER A 44 5.45 -1.10 -5.92
C SER A 44 6.00 -0.22 -7.03
N TYR A 45 6.19 1.05 -6.70
CA TYR A 45 6.93 2.07 -7.44
C TYR A 45 8.12 2.61 -6.64
N ALA A 46 8.64 1.84 -5.69
CA ALA A 46 9.74 2.29 -4.86
C ALA A 46 10.99 2.61 -5.70
N GLY A 47 11.66 3.73 -5.38
CA GLY A 47 12.94 4.07 -6.01
C GLY A 47 12.85 4.44 -7.50
N LYS A 48 11.68 4.82 -8.01
CA LYS A 48 11.47 5.11 -9.45
C LYS A 48 11.68 6.58 -9.81
N GLY A 49 12.00 7.44 -8.84
CA GLY A 49 12.19 8.87 -9.05
C GLY A 49 10.89 9.61 -9.38
N LEU A 50 9.73 9.07 -8.99
CA LEU A 50 8.42 9.69 -9.24
C LEU A 50 8.33 11.06 -8.56
N SER A 51 7.84 12.06 -9.28
CA SER A 51 7.48 13.37 -8.71
C SER A 51 6.01 13.43 -8.27
N GLU A 52 5.17 12.55 -8.82
CA GLU A 52 3.75 12.44 -8.51
C GLU A 52 3.28 10.98 -8.64
N LEU A 53 2.20 10.64 -7.91
CA LEU A 53 1.50 9.36 -8.03
C LEU A 53 0.23 9.61 -8.84
N SER A 54 0.22 9.16 -10.09
CA SER A 54 -0.93 9.37 -10.97
C SER A 54 -2.13 8.51 -10.53
N LYS A 55 -3.31 9.14 -10.50
CA LYS A 55 -4.58 8.53 -10.08
C LYS A 55 -4.99 7.28 -10.86
N ASP A 56 -4.59 7.18 -12.14
CA ASP A 56 -4.86 6.00 -12.97
C ASP A 56 -4.18 4.73 -12.45
N LYS A 57 -3.17 4.86 -11.59
CA LYS A 57 -2.46 3.74 -10.96
C LYS A 57 -3.19 3.15 -9.76
N LEU A 58 -4.28 3.78 -9.30
CA LEU A 58 -4.98 3.43 -8.06
C LEU A 58 -6.40 2.93 -8.36
N ASN A 59 -6.55 1.99 -9.29
CA ASN A 59 -7.85 1.45 -9.68
C ASN A 59 -8.01 -0.07 -9.43
N ASP A 60 -6.92 -0.76 -9.06
CA ASP A 60 -6.95 -2.19 -8.82
C ASP A 60 -7.26 -2.51 -7.35
N LYS A 61 -8.48 -2.98 -7.12
CA LYS A 61 -8.99 -3.32 -5.78
C LYS A 61 -8.35 -4.57 -5.19
N SER A 62 -7.61 -5.36 -5.98
CA SER A 62 -6.91 -6.54 -5.46
C SER A 62 -5.67 -6.18 -4.65
N ILE A 63 -5.16 -4.95 -4.80
CA ILE A 63 -3.96 -4.48 -4.11
C ILE A 63 -4.16 -4.48 -2.60
N THR A 64 -3.22 -5.12 -1.91
CA THR A 64 -3.14 -5.19 -0.46
C THR A 64 -1.93 -4.44 0.09
N VAL A 65 -0.91 -4.19 -0.73
CA VAL A 65 0.28 -3.42 -0.36
C VAL A 65 0.60 -2.39 -1.44
N LEU A 66 0.70 -1.12 -1.05
CA LEU A 66 1.16 -0.03 -1.93
C LEU A 66 2.51 0.47 -1.42
N ASP A 67 3.53 0.39 -2.25
CA ASP A 67 4.87 0.89 -1.92
C ASP A 67 5.30 1.95 -2.93
N VAL A 68 5.34 3.20 -2.49
CA VAL A 68 5.81 4.37 -3.24
C VAL A 68 7.00 5.03 -2.56
N SER A 69 7.69 4.29 -1.68
CA SER A 69 8.82 4.80 -0.91
C SER A 69 10.00 5.21 -1.79
N ASN A 70 10.88 6.07 -1.26
CA ASN A 70 12.13 6.46 -1.92
C ASN A 70 11.89 7.10 -3.30
N ASN A 71 11.00 8.08 -3.35
CA ASN A 71 10.70 8.86 -4.56
C ASN A 71 10.83 10.37 -4.26
N ASN A 72 10.40 11.21 -5.20
CA ASN A 72 10.34 12.66 -5.07
C ASN A 72 8.89 13.15 -4.98
N LEU A 73 7.96 12.35 -4.45
CA LEU A 73 6.54 12.70 -4.40
C LEU A 73 6.36 13.98 -3.57
N THR A 74 5.67 14.97 -4.14
CA THR A 74 5.35 16.24 -3.46
C THR A 74 3.86 16.40 -3.23
N GLY A 75 3.47 17.34 -2.36
CA GLY A 75 2.07 17.62 -2.08
C GLY A 75 1.41 16.49 -1.29
N SER A 76 0.20 16.10 -1.68
CA SER A 76 -0.55 15.00 -1.06
C SER A 76 -0.64 13.81 -1.99
N LEU A 77 -0.79 12.60 -1.44
CA LEU A 77 -1.26 11.46 -2.23
C LEU A 77 -2.64 11.78 -2.84
N PRO A 78 -2.96 11.23 -4.03
CA PRO A 78 -4.26 11.44 -4.68
C PRO A 78 -5.42 10.81 -3.89
N ALA A 79 -6.59 11.45 -3.95
CA ALA A 79 -7.82 11.01 -3.28
C ALA A 79 -8.28 9.61 -3.73
N GLU A 80 -7.92 9.21 -4.95
CA GLU A 80 -8.21 7.89 -5.53
C GLU A 80 -7.56 6.73 -4.77
N ILE A 81 -6.70 7.01 -3.77
CA ILE A 81 -6.22 5.97 -2.86
C ILE A 81 -7.36 5.21 -2.17
N ARG A 82 -8.53 5.84 -1.98
CA ARG A 82 -9.75 5.18 -1.45
C ARG A 82 -10.21 3.97 -2.24
N GLU A 83 -9.86 3.89 -3.53
CA GLU A 83 -10.28 2.79 -4.38
C GLU A 83 -9.56 1.48 -4.03
N LEU A 84 -8.41 1.57 -3.34
CA LEU A 84 -7.66 0.42 -2.83
C LEU A 84 -8.32 -0.17 -1.57
N THR A 85 -9.58 -0.57 -1.66
CA THR A 85 -10.40 -0.98 -0.50
C THR A 85 -9.90 -2.24 0.21
N ASN A 86 -8.96 -2.98 -0.39
CA ASN A 86 -8.29 -4.11 0.22
C ASN A 86 -6.89 -3.79 0.77
N LEU A 87 -6.46 -2.52 0.75
CA LEU A 87 -5.15 -2.11 1.20
C LEU A 87 -4.96 -2.39 2.69
N VAL A 88 -3.90 -3.11 3.01
CA VAL A 88 -3.47 -3.48 4.36
C VAL A 88 -2.24 -2.68 4.77
N GLU A 89 -1.36 -2.38 3.82
CA GLU A 89 -0.12 -1.67 4.08
C GLU A 89 0.15 -0.59 3.03
N ILE A 90 0.54 0.59 3.49
CA ILE A 90 1.07 1.67 2.65
C ILE A 90 2.47 2.07 3.12
N LYS A 91 3.43 2.09 2.18
CA LYS A 91 4.80 2.57 2.36
C LYS A 91 5.01 3.79 1.48
N ALA A 92 5.11 4.95 2.10
CA ALA A 92 5.32 6.23 1.42
C ALA A 92 6.53 7.00 2.00
N SER A 93 7.42 6.30 2.70
CA SER A 93 8.59 6.90 3.33
C SER A 93 9.63 7.41 2.34
N ASN A 94 10.46 8.35 2.79
CA ASN A 94 11.52 8.97 1.99
C ASN A 94 10.95 9.62 0.72
N ASN A 95 10.08 10.61 0.92
CA ASN A 95 9.48 11.45 -0.12
C ASN A 95 9.50 12.92 0.35
N LYS A 96 8.76 13.80 -0.34
CA LYS A 96 8.58 15.22 -0.01
C LYS A 96 7.09 15.55 0.17
N LEU A 97 6.31 14.59 0.67
CA LEU A 97 4.87 14.77 0.88
C LEU A 97 4.67 15.83 1.97
N THR A 98 3.76 16.76 1.71
CA THR A 98 3.35 17.80 2.66
C THR A 98 1.98 17.51 3.28
N GLY A 99 1.25 16.53 2.73
CA GLY A 99 -0.06 16.13 3.25
C GLY A 99 -0.45 14.69 2.93
N ILE A 100 -1.52 14.24 3.57
CA ILE A 100 -2.20 12.97 3.36
C ILE A 100 -3.65 13.29 3.00
N PRO A 101 -4.27 12.66 1.97
CA PRO A 101 -5.65 12.93 1.61
C PRO A 101 -6.61 12.42 2.69
N ALA A 102 -7.70 13.13 2.94
CA ALA A 102 -8.73 12.74 3.91
C ALA A 102 -9.32 11.35 3.59
N GLU A 103 -9.34 10.99 2.30
CA GLU A 103 -9.77 9.71 1.76
C GLU A 103 -9.01 8.51 2.32
N ILE A 104 -7.82 8.70 2.92
CA ILE A 104 -7.11 7.64 3.64
C ILE A 104 -8.01 6.97 4.69
N GLY A 105 -8.90 7.74 5.34
CA GLY A 105 -9.83 7.24 6.35
C GLY A 105 -10.87 6.25 5.84
N GLN A 106 -10.97 6.04 4.52
CA GLN A 106 -11.87 5.07 3.89
C GLN A 106 -11.25 3.68 3.77
N LEU A 107 -9.95 3.53 4.05
CA LEU A 107 -9.21 2.27 3.95
C LEU A 107 -9.35 1.44 5.23
N SER A 108 -10.56 0.90 5.45
CA SER A 108 -10.92 0.20 6.68
C SER A 108 -10.06 -1.03 7.00
N LYS A 109 -9.33 -1.59 6.03
CA LYS A 109 -8.42 -2.73 6.23
C LYS A 109 -6.97 -2.34 6.50
N LEU A 110 -6.64 -1.04 6.45
CA LEU A 110 -5.28 -0.57 6.62
C LEU A 110 -4.80 -0.83 8.05
N LYS A 111 -3.64 -1.49 8.16
CA LYS A 111 -2.99 -1.85 9.41
C LYS A 111 -1.68 -1.11 9.61
N VAL A 112 -0.93 -0.90 8.54
CA VAL A 112 0.39 -0.27 8.59
C VAL A 112 0.42 0.90 7.62
N ALA A 113 0.77 2.08 8.15
CA ALA A 113 1.00 3.28 7.37
C ALA A 113 2.37 3.87 7.72
N ASP A 114 3.30 3.81 6.76
CA ASP A 114 4.62 4.43 6.88
C ASP A 114 4.69 5.70 6.02
N PHE A 115 4.66 6.86 6.69
CA PHE A 115 4.86 8.18 6.10
C PHE A 115 6.14 8.84 6.63
N SER A 116 7.07 8.06 7.19
CA SER A 116 8.31 8.59 7.76
C SER A 116 9.19 9.28 6.72
N ASN A 117 10.00 10.24 7.15
CA ASN A 117 10.94 10.98 6.29
C ASN A 117 10.20 11.69 5.14
N ASN A 118 9.35 12.63 5.50
CA ASN A 118 8.57 13.51 4.61
C ASN A 118 8.51 14.92 5.21
N ASP A 119 7.77 15.84 4.57
CA ASP A 119 7.59 17.23 5.00
C ASP A 119 6.16 17.49 5.51
N LEU A 120 5.49 16.49 6.10
CA LEU A 120 4.09 16.60 6.51
C LEU A 120 3.91 17.71 7.56
N SER A 121 2.98 18.64 7.30
CA SER A 121 2.68 19.76 8.20
C SER A 121 1.37 19.61 8.98
N GLY A 122 0.70 18.46 8.85
CA GLY A 122 -0.54 18.15 9.52
C GLY A 122 -1.08 16.78 9.10
N LEU A 123 -2.10 16.32 9.81
CA LEU A 123 -2.75 15.03 9.58
C LEU A 123 -4.26 15.25 9.38
N PRO A 124 -4.89 14.62 8.38
CA PRO A 124 -6.34 14.67 8.26
C PRO A 124 -6.99 13.97 9.47
N LEU A 125 -8.07 14.55 10.00
CA LEU A 125 -8.79 13.98 11.15
C LEU A 125 -9.42 12.62 10.81
N GLU A 126 -9.60 12.35 9.52
CA GLU A 126 -10.09 11.10 8.94
C GLU A 126 -9.15 9.92 9.14
N ILE A 127 -7.85 10.12 9.46
CA ILE A 127 -6.99 9.04 9.96
C ILE A 127 -7.63 8.35 11.18
N GLY A 128 -8.42 9.11 11.96
CA GLY A 128 -9.21 8.56 13.06
C GLY A 128 -10.25 7.50 12.68
N ASN A 129 -10.59 7.35 11.40
CA ASN A 129 -11.52 6.32 10.92
C ASN A 129 -10.85 4.97 10.65
N LEU A 130 -9.51 4.90 10.73
CA LEU A 130 -8.73 3.69 10.49
C LEU A 130 -8.76 2.76 11.71
N SER A 131 -9.91 2.13 11.96
CA SER A 131 -10.17 1.31 13.16
C SER A 131 -9.26 0.08 13.30
N ASN A 132 -8.66 -0.39 12.20
CA ASN A 132 -7.72 -1.51 12.17
C ASN A 132 -6.25 -1.08 12.13
N LEU A 133 -5.95 0.22 12.26
CA LEU A 133 -4.58 0.71 12.21
C LEU A 133 -3.80 0.21 13.43
N GLU A 134 -2.69 -0.45 13.17
CA GLU A 134 -1.79 -1.01 14.20
C GLU A 134 -0.54 -0.13 14.32
N THR A 135 -0.06 0.45 13.22
CA THR A 135 1.13 1.30 13.22
C THR A 135 0.96 2.47 12.25
N LEU A 136 1.28 3.67 12.76
CA LEU A 136 1.43 4.90 11.99
C LEU A 136 2.84 5.46 12.24
N ASP A 137 3.72 5.38 11.25
CA ASP A 137 5.08 5.91 11.34
C ASP A 137 5.17 7.30 10.72
N LEU A 138 5.52 8.28 11.56
CA LEU A 138 5.65 9.69 11.22
C LEU A 138 7.04 10.23 11.55
N ARG A 139 8.00 9.39 11.95
CA ARG A 139 9.38 9.81 12.25
C ARG A 139 9.98 10.58 11.08
N GLY A 140 10.82 11.57 11.35
CA GLY A 140 11.38 12.41 10.30
C GLY A 140 10.36 13.27 9.55
N ASN A 141 9.26 13.68 10.21
CA ASN A 141 8.37 14.74 9.73
C ASN A 141 8.46 15.94 10.69
N PRO A 142 9.38 16.89 10.45
CA PRO A 142 9.71 17.93 11.43
C PRO A 142 8.58 18.93 11.69
N ASN A 143 7.59 19.02 10.79
CA ASN A 143 6.47 19.94 10.89
C ASN A 143 5.22 19.33 11.55
N ILE A 144 5.22 18.03 11.87
CA ILE A 144 4.14 17.41 12.65
C ILE A 144 4.31 17.80 14.12
N SER A 145 3.31 18.50 14.65
CA SER A 145 3.33 18.94 16.04
C SER A 145 2.75 17.87 16.98
N LYS A 146 3.12 17.95 18.27
CA LYS A 146 2.46 17.16 19.32
C LYS A 146 0.94 17.42 19.37
N TYR A 147 0.51 18.62 18.97
CA TYR A 147 -0.90 18.97 18.89
C TYR A 147 -1.62 18.13 17.82
N ASP A 148 -1.04 17.98 16.62
CA ASP A 148 -1.61 17.14 15.55
C ASP A 148 -1.81 15.70 16.01
N ILE A 149 -0.80 15.13 16.69
CA ILE A 149 -0.87 13.78 17.26
C ILE A 149 -1.99 13.69 18.31
N SER A 150 -2.14 14.70 19.17
CA SER A 150 -3.16 14.72 20.23
C SER A 150 -4.59 14.71 19.69
N LEU A 151 -4.82 15.22 18.47
CA LEU A 151 -6.14 15.22 17.84
C LEU A 151 -6.54 13.85 17.30
N ILE A 152 -5.57 13.05 16.84
CA ILE A 152 -5.84 11.76 16.18
C ILE A 152 -5.67 10.56 17.12
N GLN A 153 -4.74 10.59 18.08
CA GLN A 153 -4.43 9.45 18.95
C GLN A 153 -5.67 8.89 19.67
N PRO A 154 -6.61 9.70 20.21
CA PRO A 154 -7.81 9.18 20.84
C PRO A 154 -8.75 8.42 19.90
N LYS A 155 -8.66 8.69 18.58
CA LYS A 155 -9.51 8.07 17.56
C LYS A 155 -8.95 6.74 17.05
N ILE A 156 -7.64 6.56 17.13
CA ILE A 156 -6.92 5.31 16.82
C ILE A 156 -6.20 4.79 18.07
N PRO A 157 -6.94 4.46 19.17
CA PRO A 157 -6.34 4.16 20.47
C PRO A 157 -5.47 2.90 20.48
N ASN A 158 -5.65 2.01 19.51
CA ASN A 158 -4.87 0.78 19.37
C ASN A 158 -3.64 0.92 18.47
N ALA A 159 -3.54 2.04 17.73
CA ALA A 159 -2.42 2.26 16.81
C ALA A 159 -1.21 2.80 17.57
N LYS A 160 -0.06 2.20 17.32
CA LYS A 160 1.22 2.77 17.73
C LYS A 160 1.61 3.90 16.79
N ILE A 161 1.63 5.13 17.29
CA ILE A 161 2.14 6.28 16.55
C ILE A 161 3.63 6.43 16.85
N LEU A 162 4.47 6.39 15.81
CA LEU A 162 5.91 6.59 15.92
C LEU A 162 6.25 8.01 15.50
N THR A 163 6.87 8.76 16.41
CA THR A 163 7.45 10.10 16.16
C THR A 163 8.88 10.12 16.69
N ASP A 164 9.62 11.17 16.38
CA ASP A 164 10.95 11.41 16.96
C ASP A 164 10.89 11.82 18.44
#